data_AF-C5P620-F1
#
_entry.id   AF-C5P620-F1
#
_cell.length_a   1.000
_cell.length_b   1.000
_cell.length_c   1.000
_cell.angle_alpha   90.00
_cell.angle_beta   90.00
_cell.angle_gamma   90.00
#
_symmetry.space_group_name_H-M   'P 1'
#
loop_
_entity.id
_entity.type
_entity.pdbx_description
1 polymer ?
#
loop_
_entity_poly.entity_id
_entity_poly.type
_entity_poly.pdbx_seq_one_letter_code
_entity_poly.pdbx_strand_id
1 'polypeptide(L)'
;MFQKLKPGKLKPEDKQAIAVDRQRYESPVAPKGDSEGEHGGGSVAGRVKVPPSDEKGKDVPKQESDSKEVEIEVEFNSILKRSPIIIFSKSYCPYSRKAKYILLEKYSIVPAPFVVELDEHPLGQELQALLSSNTGRRTVPNVLINGKSIGGGDDIEALDISRELAPKIKQMVGRRLVEAKRIDDKPV
;
A
#
# COMPACT_ATOMS: atom_id res chain seq x y z
N MET A 1 28.47 18.74 24.57
CA MET A 1 27.87 19.91 23.89
C MET A 1 27.41 19.47 22.51
N PHE A 2 26.10 19.37 22.23
CA PHE A 2 25.58 19.02 20.90
C PHE A 2 24.72 20.17 20.37
N GLN A 3 25.04 20.64 19.17
CA GLN A 3 24.43 21.81 18.53
C GLN A 3 22.97 21.53 18.12
N LYS A 4 22.10 22.52 18.37
CA LYS A 4 20.69 22.55 17.94
C LYS A 4 20.63 22.70 16.41
N LEU A 5 20.04 21.73 15.70
CA LEU A 5 19.63 21.90 14.31
C LEU A 5 18.24 22.58 14.26
N LYS A 6 18.13 23.67 13.50
CA LYS A 6 16.90 24.45 13.33
C LYS A 6 15.95 23.77 12.33
N PRO A 7 14.61 23.91 12.49
CA PRO A 7 13.66 23.37 11.53
C PRO A 7 13.78 24.10 10.18
N GLY A 8 13.99 23.34 9.10
CA GLY A 8 14.00 23.85 7.74
C GLY A 8 12.61 24.26 7.28
N LYS A 9 12.49 25.41 6.62
CA LYS A 9 11.26 25.82 5.93
C LYS A 9 11.01 24.89 4.73
N LEU A 10 9.80 24.34 4.61
CA LEU A 10 9.37 23.58 3.43
C LEU A 10 9.56 24.42 2.15
N LYS A 11 10.01 23.77 1.09
CA LYS A 11 10.25 24.40 -0.21
C LYS A 11 8.91 24.72 -0.90
N PRO A 12 8.87 25.75 -1.77
CA PRO A 12 7.63 26.16 -2.44
C PRO A 12 6.98 25.06 -3.30
N GLU A 13 7.79 24.17 -3.86
CA GLU A 13 7.37 23.02 -4.67
C GLU A 13 6.44 22.04 -3.93
N ASP A 14 6.67 21.83 -2.62
CA ASP A 14 5.86 20.91 -1.81
C ASP A 14 4.45 21.45 -1.51
N LYS A 15 4.28 22.78 -1.54
CA LYS A 15 2.96 23.42 -1.32
C LYS A 15 2.07 23.30 -2.54
N GLN A 16 2.66 23.19 -3.73
CA GLN A 16 1.93 23.15 -4.99
C GLN A 16 1.36 21.75 -5.24
N ALA A 17 2.03 20.69 -4.79
CA ALA A 17 1.52 19.31 -4.84
C ALA A 17 0.22 19.13 -4.03
N ILE A 18 0.08 19.81 -2.90
CA ILE A 18 -1.09 19.69 -2.01
C ILE A 18 -2.33 20.40 -2.61
N ALA A 19 -2.14 21.49 -3.35
CA ALA A 19 -3.26 22.27 -3.91
C ALA A 19 -3.93 21.59 -5.12
N VAL A 20 -3.19 20.80 -5.88
CA VAL A 20 -3.70 20.12 -7.09
C VAL A 20 -4.60 18.93 -6.74
N ASP A 21 -4.38 18.29 -5.59
CA ASP A 21 -5.13 17.11 -5.17
C ASP A 21 -6.58 17.42 -4.77
N ARG A 22 -6.85 18.65 -4.30
CA ARG A 22 -8.17 19.06 -3.80
C ARG A 22 -9.24 19.21 -4.90
N GLN A 23 -8.84 19.45 -6.15
CA GLN A 23 -9.77 19.69 -7.25
C GLN A 23 -10.32 18.41 -7.90
N ARG A 24 -9.71 17.24 -7.67
CA ARG A 24 -10.12 15.98 -8.34
C ARG A 24 -11.32 15.28 -7.70
N TYR A 25 -11.74 15.66 -6.49
CA TYR A 25 -12.73 14.90 -5.70
C TYR A 25 -14.18 15.42 -5.80
N GLU A 26 -14.46 16.46 -6.58
CA GLU A 26 -15.81 17.07 -6.70
C GLU A 26 -16.54 16.70 -8.01
N SER A 27 -16.58 15.43 -8.41
CA SER A 27 -17.45 15.00 -9.53
C SER A 27 -18.28 13.75 -9.20
N PRO A 28 -19.61 13.78 -9.42
CA PRO A 28 -20.54 12.72 -8.99
C PRO A 28 -20.60 11.55 -9.99
N VAL A 29 -20.72 10.32 -9.47
CA VAL A 29 -20.78 9.06 -10.23
C VAL A 29 -22.23 8.60 -10.43
N ALA A 30 -22.60 8.25 -11.67
CA ALA A 30 -23.89 7.64 -12.03
C ALA A 30 -23.83 6.09 -12.02
N PRO A 31 -24.94 5.37 -11.78
CA PRO A 31 -24.94 3.91 -11.63
C PRO A 31 -25.11 3.17 -12.97
N LYS A 32 -24.59 1.94 -13.06
CA LYS A 32 -24.90 0.98 -14.13
C LYS A 32 -25.46 -0.32 -13.55
N GLY A 33 -26.53 -0.81 -14.19
CA GLY A 33 -27.31 -1.98 -13.84
C GLY A 33 -26.84 -3.30 -14.46
N ASP A 34 -27.58 -4.33 -14.08
CA ASP A 34 -27.30 -5.76 -14.19
C ASP A 34 -27.59 -6.38 -15.57
N SER A 35 -26.90 -7.49 -15.88
CA SER A 35 -27.43 -8.57 -16.74
C SER A 35 -26.61 -9.86 -16.62
N GLU A 36 -27.33 -10.96 -16.36
CA GLU A 36 -26.91 -12.37 -16.28
C GLU A 36 -26.71 -13.02 -17.66
N GLY A 37 -26.04 -14.19 -17.70
CA GLY A 37 -26.02 -15.08 -18.87
C GLY A 37 -25.25 -16.41 -18.68
N GLU A 38 -25.99 -17.53 -18.67
CA GLU A 38 -25.54 -18.94 -18.65
C GLU A 38 -25.10 -19.50 -20.01
N HIS A 39 -24.28 -20.58 -20.00
CA HIS A 39 -24.27 -21.84 -20.81
C HIS A 39 -22.84 -22.43 -20.75
N GLY A 40 -22.51 -23.73 -20.67
CA GLY A 40 -23.24 -24.99 -20.87
C GLY A 40 -22.47 -25.92 -21.81
N GLY A 41 -21.78 -26.95 -21.30
CA GLY A 41 -21.60 -28.28 -21.94
C GLY A 41 -20.34 -28.60 -22.79
N GLY A 42 -19.77 -29.81 -22.57
CA GLY A 42 -19.15 -30.63 -23.63
C GLY A 42 -17.79 -31.31 -23.33
N SER A 43 -17.79 -32.59 -22.97
CA SER A 43 -16.62 -33.51 -22.93
C SER A 43 -16.45 -34.24 -24.26
N VAL A 44 -15.21 -34.57 -24.69
CA VAL A 44 -14.82 -35.87 -25.29
C VAL A 44 -13.28 -35.99 -25.49
N ALA A 45 -12.81 -37.23 -25.45
CA ALA A 45 -11.43 -37.70 -25.38
C ALA A 45 -10.67 -37.79 -26.72
N GLY A 46 -9.33 -37.81 -26.65
CA GLY A 46 -8.46 -38.21 -27.77
C GLY A 46 -6.97 -38.28 -27.39
N ARG A 47 -6.41 -39.49 -27.37
CA ARG A 47 -5.00 -39.81 -27.06
C ARG A 47 -4.22 -40.09 -28.36
N VAL A 48 -3.11 -39.39 -28.63
CA VAL A 48 -2.05 -39.88 -29.55
C VAL A 48 -0.64 -39.46 -29.08
N LYS A 49 0.19 -40.48 -28.84
CA LYS A 49 1.64 -40.71 -29.03
C LYS A 49 2.63 -39.54 -29.32
N VAL A 50 3.70 -39.49 -28.52
CA VAL A 50 5.06 -38.90 -28.75
C VAL A 50 6.02 -39.99 -29.31
N PRO A 51 7.31 -39.78 -29.74
CA PRO A 51 8.23 -38.60 -29.88
C PRO A 51 9.09 -38.65 -31.20
N PRO A 52 10.34 -38.11 -31.39
CA PRO A 52 11.21 -37.18 -30.61
C PRO A 52 11.90 -36.02 -31.41
N SER A 53 12.72 -35.25 -30.67
CA SER A 53 13.88 -34.39 -31.02
C SER A 53 13.70 -33.12 -31.88
N ASP A 54 13.98 -31.96 -31.28
CA ASP A 54 15.16 -31.15 -31.65
C ASP A 54 15.47 -30.09 -30.59
N GLU A 55 16.75 -30.06 -30.20
CA GLU A 55 17.36 -29.03 -29.38
C GLU A 55 17.35 -27.68 -30.12
N LYS A 56 17.02 -26.62 -29.40
CA LYS A 56 17.71 -25.33 -29.56
C LYS A 56 17.57 -24.53 -28.28
N GLY A 57 18.69 -24.47 -27.57
CA GLY A 57 18.87 -23.57 -26.44
C GLY A 57 18.49 -22.14 -26.84
N LYS A 58 17.72 -21.52 -25.95
CA LYS A 58 17.79 -20.08 -25.77
C LYS A 58 18.23 -19.88 -24.33
N ASP A 59 19.54 -19.78 -24.15
CA ASP A 59 20.11 -19.05 -23.04
C ASP A 59 19.51 -17.65 -23.07
N VAL A 60 18.49 -17.42 -22.26
CA VAL A 60 17.99 -16.08 -21.96
C VAL A 60 18.98 -15.49 -20.95
N PRO A 61 19.55 -14.29 -21.19
CA PRO A 61 20.59 -13.73 -20.33
C PRO A 61 20.08 -13.53 -18.90
N LYS A 62 20.68 -14.23 -17.94
CA LYS A 62 20.45 -14.15 -16.48
C LYS A 62 20.86 -12.81 -15.83
N GLN A 63 21.09 -11.75 -16.60
CA GLN A 63 21.76 -10.53 -16.13
C GLN A 63 20.81 -9.34 -15.91
N GLU A 64 19.66 -9.28 -16.58
CA GLU A 64 18.67 -8.20 -16.38
C GLU A 64 17.80 -8.40 -15.13
N SER A 65 17.56 -9.65 -14.73
CA SER A 65 16.70 -9.96 -13.57
C SER A 65 17.30 -9.48 -12.25
N ASP A 66 18.62 -9.62 -12.10
CA ASP A 66 19.32 -9.31 -10.85
C ASP A 66 19.34 -7.79 -10.57
N SER A 67 19.48 -6.97 -11.62
CA SER A 67 19.51 -5.51 -11.48
C SER A 67 18.13 -4.94 -11.12
N LYS A 68 17.05 -5.49 -11.69
CA LYS A 68 15.68 -5.06 -11.39
C LYS A 68 15.25 -5.44 -9.98
N GLU A 69 15.58 -6.64 -9.51
CA GLU A 69 15.29 -7.07 -8.14
C GLU A 69 15.95 -6.15 -7.10
N VAL A 70 17.20 -5.76 -7.34
CA VAL A 70 17.91 -4.79 -6.49
C VAL A 70 17.22 -3.43 -6.50
N GLU A 71 16.77 -2.93 -7.66
CA GLU A 71 16.04 -1.65 -7.75
C GLU A 71 14.72 -1.67 -6.97
N ILE A 72 13.94 -2.75 -7.08
CA ILE A 72 12.67 -2.91 -6.36
C ILE A 72 12.90 -2.95 -4.85
N GLU A 73 13.91 -3.68 -4.39
CA GLU A 73 14.27 -3.78 -2.98
C GLU A 73 14.78 -2.43 -2.44
N VAL A 74 15.57 -1.69 -3.23
CA VAL A 74 16.01 -0.33 -2.88
C VAL A 74 14.81 0.60 -2.73
N GLU A 75 13.87 0.57 -3.66
CA GLU A 75 12.70 1.43 -3.61
C GLU A 75 11.75 1.06 -2.46
N PHE A 76 11.50 -0.24 -2.24
CA PHE A 76 10.73 -0.70 -1.08
C PHE A 76 11.33 -0.20 0.24
N ASN A 77 12.66 -0.33 0.40
CA ASN A 77 13.36 0.17 1.57
C ASN A 77 13.37 1.71 1.65
N SER A 78 13.30 2.42 0.52
CA SER A 78 13.16 3.88 0.45
C SER A 78 11.80 4.30 1.01
N ILE A 79 10.73 3.64 0.57
CA ILE A 79 9.34 3.84 1.01
C ILE A 79 9.22 3.60 2.52
N LEU A 80 9.75 2.49 3.05
CA LEU A 80 9.67 2.16 4.48
C LEU A 80 10.36 3.18 5.39
N LYS A 81 11.30 3.99 4.85
CA LYS A 81 12.00 5.05 5.60
C LYS A 81 11.22 6.37 5.64
N ARG A 82 10.22 6.55 4.76
CA ARG A 82 9.41 7.79 4.66
C ARG A 82 8.64 8.10 5.94
N SER A 83 8.06 7.08 6.57
CA SER A 83 7.28 7.20 7.80
C SER A 83 7.30 5.87 8.55
N PRO A 84 7.22 5.86 9.90
CA PRO A 84 6.99 4.63 10.65
C PRO A 84 5.67 3.93 10.28
N ILE A 85 4.71 4.65 9.69
CA ILE A 85 3.43 4.08 9.22
C ILE A 85 3.33 4.26 7.70
N ILE A 86 3.24 3.16 6.97
CA ILE A 86 3.08 3.14 5.51
C ILE A 86 1.73 2.51 5.17
N ILE A 87 0.99 3.14 4.25
CA ILE A 87 -0.28 2.64 3.73
C ILE A 87 -0.08 2.29 2.26
N PHE A 88 0.17 1.02 1.96
CA PHE A 88 0.10 0.55 0.58
C PHE A 88 -1.37 0.43 0.17
N SER A 89 -1.74 1.14 -0.88
CA SER A 89 -3.11 1.44 -1.29
C SER A 89 -3.27 1.20 -2.80
N LYS A 90 -4.52 1.23 -3.26
CA LYS A 90 -4.82 1.55 -4.65
C LYS A 90 -5.90 2.63 -4.72
N SER A 91 -5.77 3.56 -5.67
CA SER A 91 -6.60 4.77 -5.75
C SER A 91 -8.11 4.45 -5.84
N TYR A 92 -8.44 3.39 -6.58
CA TYR A 92 -9.81 2.93 -6.85
C TYR A 92 -10.38 1.99 -5.77
N CYS A 93 -9.58 1.51 -4.82
CA CYS A 93 -9.98 0.48 -3.88
C CYS A 93 -10.81 1.06 -2.71
N PRO A 94 -12.08 0.64 -2.51
CA PRO A 94 -12.92 1.17 -1.43
C PRO A 94 -12.37 0.85 -0.03
N TYR A 95 -11.79 -0.34 0.18
CA TYR A 95 -11.12 -0.68 1.44
C TYR A 95 -9.92 0.21 1.72
N SER A 96 -9.18 0.61 0.68
CA SER A 96 -8.03 1.51 0.82
C SER A 96 -8.49 2.92 1.17
N ARG A 97 -9.56 3.41 0.53
CA ARG A 97 -10.20 4.69 0.91
C ARG A 97 -10.63 4.68 2.38
N LYS A 98 -11.24 3.59 2.86
CA LYS A 98 -11.65 3.44 4.26
C LYS A 98 -10.45 3.52 5.22
N ALA A 99 -9.39 2.74 4.97
CA ALA A 99 -8.19 2.76 5.80
C ALA A 99 -7.51 4.14 5.83
N LYS A 100 -7.40 4.80 4.66
CA LYS A 100 -6.87 6.17 4.55
C LYS A 100 -7.71 7.16 5.35
N TYR A 101 -9.04 7.13 5.21
CA TYR A 101 -9.93 8.00 5.99
C TYR A 101 -9.73 7.83 7.50
N ILE A 102 -9.67 6.59 7.99
CA ILE A 102 -9.43 6.34 9.41
C ILE A 102 -8.07 6.91 9.82
N LEU A 103 -6.98 6.54 9.15
CA LEU A 103 -5.62 6.88 9.57
C LEU A 103 -5.23 8.35 9.36
N LEU A 104 -5.80 9.01 8.35
CA LEU A 104 -5.43 10.38 7.96
C LEU A 104 -6.41 11.43 8.46
N GLU A 105 -7.70 11.10 8.61
CA GLU A 105 -8.75 12.08 8.93
C GLU A 105 -9.31 11.90 10.34
N LYS A 106 -9.41 10.67 10.86
CA LYS A 106 -9.94 10.43 12.22
C LYS A 106 -8.88 10.50 13.31
N TYR A 107 -7.61 10.37 12.95
CA TYR A 107 -6.50 10.35 13.91
C TYR A 107 -5.50 11.47 13.60
N SER A 108 -5.04 12.14 14.66
CA SER A 108 -3.83 12.96 14.62
C SER A 108 -2.65 12.05 14.93
N ILE A 109 -1.84 11.77 13.91
CA ILE A 109 -0.65 10.92 14.00
C ILE A 109 0.56 11.73 13.56
N VAL A 110 1.58 11.79 14.40
CA VAL A 110 2.84 12.50 14.12
C VAL A 110 4.01 11.58 14.43
N PRO A 111 4.91 11.30 13.45
CA PRO A 111 4.86 11.72 12.05
C PRO A 111 3.69 11.10 11.26
N ALA A 112 3.19 11.83 10.26
CA ALA A 112 2.03 11.42 9.48
C ALA A 112 2.26 10.09 8.72
N PRO A 113 1.24 9.24 8.55
CA PRO A 113 1.33 8.07 7.69
C PRO A 113 1.67 8.46 6.26
N PHE A 114 2.47 7.63 5.59
CA PHE A 114 2.83 7.83 4.18
C PHE A 114 2.03 6.86 3.30
N VAL A 115 1.34 7.38 2.28
CA VAL A 115 0.53 6.59 1.35
C VAL A 115 1.34 6.27 0.10
N VAL A 116 1.24 5.03 -0.36
CA VAL A 116 1.76 4.58 -1.66
C VAL A 116 0.61 3.99 -2.47
N GLU A 117 0.22 4.66 -3.55
CA GLU A 117 -0.78 4.17 -4.50
C GLU A 117 -0.08 3.24 -5.50
N LEU A 118 -0.23 1.93 -5.31
CA LEU A 118 0.47 0.92 -6.10
C LEU A 118 -0.01 0.87 -7.56
N ASP A 119 -1.21 1.35 -7.86
CA ASP A 119 -1.71 1.45 -9.23
C ASP A 119 -1.14 2.66 -10.00
N GLU A 120 -0.57 3.64 -9.29
CA GLU A 120 0.04 4.84 -9.88
C GLU A 120 1.58 4.79 -9.83
N HIS A 121 2.14 3.87 -9.04
CA HIS A 121 3.58 3.72 -8.87
C HIS A 121 4.21 2.97 -10.05
N PRO A 122 5.33 3.45 -10.64
CA PRO A 122 5.98 2.79 -11.78
C PRO A 122 6.37 1.32 -11.53
N LEU A 123 6.82 1.02 -10.31
CA LEU A 123 7.15 -0.34 -9.83
C LEU A 123 6.01 -1.01 -9.05
N GLY A 124 4.77 -0.57 -9.26
CA GLY A 124 3.64 -0.91 -8.40
C GLY A 124 3.33 -2.41 -8.32
N GLN A 125 3.42 -3.12 -9.45
CA GLN A 125 3.17 -4.56 -9.49
C GLN A 125 4.27 -5.34 -8.76
N GLU A 126 5.52 -4.94 -8.99
CA GLU A 126 6.72 -5.54 -8.40
C GLU A 126 6.76 -5.29 -6.89
N LEU A 127 6.46 -4.05 -6.46
CA LEU A 127 6.33 -3.71 -5.04
C LEU A 127 5.21 -4.50 -4.38
N GLN A 128 4.07 -4.72 -5.05
CA GLN A 128 2.98 -5.54 -4.50
C GLN A 128 3.41 -7.00 -4.33
N ALA A 129 4.18 -7.56 -5.27
CA ALA A 129 4.72 -8.90 -5.18
C ALA A 129 5.73 -9.02 -4.01
N LEU A 130 6.68 -8.09 -3.91
CA LEU A 130 7.65 -8.05 -2.81
C LEU A 130 6.96 -7.87 -1.45
N LEU A 131 5.98 -6.97 -1.37
CA LEU A 131 5.16 -6.76 -0.17
C LEU A 131 4.43 -8.04 0.24
N SER A 132 3.84 -8.76 -0.72
CA SER A 132 3.20 -10.05 -0.44
C SER A 132 4.18 -11.07 0.12
N SER A 133 5.40 -11.14 -0.43
CA SER A 133 6.42 -12.07 0.05
C SER A 133 6.90 -11.71 1.46
N ASN A 134 7.09 -10.42 1.74
CA ASN A 134 7.59 -9.94 3.04
C ASN A 134 6.54 -9.98 4.15
N THR A 135 5.26 -9.77 3.84
CA THR A 135 4.21 -9.64 4.88
C THR A 135 3.15 -10.73 4.82
N GLY A 136 3.17 -11.61 3.81
CA GLY A 136 2.15 -12.63 3.58
C GLY A 136 0.79 -12.09 3.08
N ARG A 137 0.65 -10.77 2.84
CA ARG A 137 -0.61 -10.13 2.43
C ARG A 137 -0.54 -9.68 0.97
N ARG A 138 -1.38 -10.27 0.13
CA ARG A 138 -1.49 -9.98 -1.31
C ARG A 138 -2.40 -8.80 -1.65
N THR A 139 -3.30 -8.44 -0.74
CA THR A 139 -4.38 -7.48 -0.98
C THR A 139 -4.03 -6.08 -0.48
N VAL A 140 -4.63 -5.08 -1.11
CA VAL A 140 -4.65 -3.70 -0.60
C VAL A 140 -5.97 -3.42 0.13
N PRO A 141 -5.98 -2.50 1.11
CA PRO A 141 -4.79 -1.86 1.66
C PRO A 141 -3.94 -2.85 2.47
N ASN A 142 -2.66 -2.55 2.59
CA ASN A 142 -1.77 -3.21 3.54
C ASN A 142 -1.06 -2.12 4.35
N VAL A 143 -1.44 -2.00 5.61
CA VAL A 143 -0.91 -0.98 6.52
C VAL A 143 0.25 -1.57 7.30
N LEU A 144 1.42 -0.94 7.19
CA LEU A 144 2.62 -1.35 7.90
C LEU A 144 2.95 -0.37 9.02
N ILE A 145 3.40 -0.90 10.15
CA ILE A 145 4.08 -0.14 11.20
C ILE A 145 5.48 -0.70 11.39
N ASN A 146 6.50 0.14 11.20
CA ASN A 146 7.92 -0.26 11.23
C ASN A 146 8.18 -1.53 10.39
N GLY A 147 7.62 -1.57 9.17
CA GLY A 147 7.76 -2.69 8.23
C GLY A 147 6.89 -3.92 8.52
N LYS A 148 6.16 -3.97 9.64
CA LYS A 148 5.27 -5.09 9.98
C LYS A 148 3.83 -4.79 9.60
N SER A 149 3.18 -5.70 8.88
CA SER A 149 1.76 -5.56 8.54
C SER A 149 0.90 -5.62 9.81
N ILE A 150 -0.01 -4.65 9.95
CA ILE A 150 -1.03 -4.64 10.99
C ILE A 150 -2.43 -4.96 10.43
N GLY A 151 -2.56 -5.11 9.12
CA GLY A 151 -3.78 -5.54 8.46
C GLY A 151 -4.17 -4.74 7.21
N GLY A 152 -5.37 -5.04 6.70
CA GLY A 152 -6.04 -4.31 5.64
C GLY A 152 -7.19 -3.44 6.15
N GLY A 153 -8.14 -3.10 5.28
CA GLY A 153 -9.18 -2.10 5.58
C GLY A 153 -10.04 -2.48 6.78
N ASP A 154 -10.51 -3.73 6.80
CA ASP A 154 -11.38 -4.24 7.87
C ASP A 154 -10.62 -4.38 9.20
N ASP A 155 -9.34 -4.76 9.15
CA ASP A 155 -8.49 -4.86 10.34
C ASP A 155 -8.28 -3.47 10.98
N ILE A 156 -8.08 -2.42 10.16
CA ILE A 156 -7.94 -1.05 10.64
C ILE A 156 -9.25 -0.51 11.19
N GLU A 157 -10.38 -0.79 10.53
CA GLU A 157 -11.71 -0.44 11.01
C GLU A 157 -12.03 -1.10 12.35
N ALA A 158 -11.73 -2.40 12.49
CA ALA A 158 -11.93 -3.11 13.75
C ALA A 158 -11.14 -2.47 14.90
N LEU A 159 -9.88 -2.10 14.67
CA LEU A 159 -9.03 -1.42 15.67
C LEU A 159 -9.52 -0.01 16.01
N ASP A 160 -10.09 0.72 15.06
CA ASP A 160 -10.70 2.04 15.31
C ASP A 160 -11.98 1.90 16.14
N ILE A 161 -12.85 0.96 15.79
CA ILE A 161 -14.09 0.67 16.54
C ILE A 161 -13.79 0.22 17.97
N SER A 162 -12.82 -0.69 18.16
CA SER A 162 -12.41 -1.18 19.48
C SER A 162 -11.62 -0.16 20.30
N ARG A 163 -11.27 1.00 19.73
CA ARG A 163 -10.38 2.03 20.31
C ARG A 163 -8.94 1.55 20.57
N GLU A 164 -8.53 0.44 19.96
CA GLU A 164 -7.19 -0.14 20.14
C GLU A 164 -6.16 0.37 19.12
N LEU A 165 -6.58 1.07 18.06
CA LEU A 165 -5.67 1.54 17.00
C LEU A 165 -4.56 2.47 17.54
N ALA A 166 -4.91 3.50 18.31
CA ALA A 166 -3.93 4.42 18.89
C ALA A 166 -2.98 3.73 19.90
N PRO A 167 -3.46 2.92 20.87
CA PRO A 167 -2.60 2.09 21.71
C PRO A 167 -1.64 1.21 20.90
N LYS A 168 -2.13 0.52 19.86
CA LYS A 168 -1.32 -0.33 18.99
C LYS A 168 -0.24 0.45 18.25
N ILE A 169 -0.58 1.63 17.70
CA ILE A 169 0.40 2.53 17.07
C ILE A 169 1.48 2.96 18.08
N LYS A 170 1.08 3.40 19.29
CA LYS A 170 2.03 3.80 20.36
C LYS A 170 2.97 2.66 20.72
N GLN A 171 2.45 1.45 20.91
CA GLN A 171 3.22 0.26 21.23
C GLN A 171 4.23 -0.10 20.13
N MET A 172 3.79 -0.09 18.86
CA MET A 172 4.62 -0.56 17.74
C MET A 172 5.61 0.48 17.23
N VAL A 173 5.28 1.77 17.26
CA VAL A 173 6.18 2.86 16.84
C VAL A 173 7.17 3.24 17.94
N GLY A 174 6.72 3.24 19.19
CA GLY A 174 7.53 3.59 20.35
C GLY A 174 8.08 5.02 20.28
N ARG A 175 9.37 5.19 20.61
CA ARG A 175 10.04 6.50 20.79
C ARG A 175 10.01 7.45 19.58
N ARG A 176 9.74 6.95 18.38
CA ARG A 176 9.69 7.76 17.14
C ARG A 176 8.34 8.47 16.97
N LEU A 177 7.35 8.09 17.76
CA LEU A 177 6.02 8.67 17.72
C LEU A 177 5.97 9.92 18.58
N VAL A 178 5.54 11.03 17.98
CA VAL A 178 5.23 12.27 18.69
C VAL A 178 3.77 12.22 19.16
N GLU A 179 2.87 11.74 18.31
CA GLU A 179 1.45 11.68 18.63
C GLU A 179 0.75 10.52 17.92
N ALA A 180 -0.20 9.90 18.60
CA ALA A 180 -1.28 9.12 18.00
C ALA A 180 -2.52 9.26 18.88
N LYS A 181 -3.47 10.10 18.45
CA LYS A 181 -4.74 10.32 19.13
C LYS A 181 -5.88 10.31 18.12
N ARG A 182 -7.02 9.77 18.53
CA ARG A 182 -8.26 9.89 17.78
C ARG A 182 -8.84 11.29 18.03
N ILE A 183 -9.28 12.00 16.99
CA ILE A 183 -9.58 13.44 17.06
C ILE A 183 -10.87 13.71 17.85
N ASP A 184 -11.86 12.82 17.75
CA ASP A 184 -13.16 12.94 18.42
C ASP A 184 -13.18 12.39 19.84
N ASP A 185 -12.04 11.91 20.36
CA ASP A 185 -11.94 11.53 21.77
C ASP A 185 -11.93 12.80 22.62
N LYS A 186 -12.97 12.98 23.44
CA LYS A 186 -13.03 14.08 24.41
C LYS A 186 -11.77 14.04 25.28
N PRO A 187 -11.11 15.19 25.54
CA PRO A 187 -10.04 15.23 26.52
C PRO A 187 -10.61 14.78 27.87
N VAL A 188 -9.91 13.81 28.49
CA VAL A 188 -10.18 13.35 29.86
C VAL A 188 -9.75 14.44 30.83
#